data_AF-A0A9C8ZVN8-F1
#
_entry.id   AF-A0A9C8ZVN8-F1
#
_cell.length_a   1.000
_cell.length_b   1.000
_cell.length_c   1.000
_cell.angle_alpha   90.00
_cell.angle_beta   90.00
_cell.angle_gamma   90.00
#
_symmetry.space_group_name_H-M   'P 1'
#
loop_
_entity.id
_entity.type
_entity.pdbx_description
1 polymer ?
#
loop_
_entity_poly.entity_id
_entity_poly.type
_entity_poly.pdbx_seq_one_letter_code
_entity_poly.pdbx_strand_id
1 'polypeptide(L)'
;MSRHPIEALLRPPVELWSMSVAFATAAIAVLAPWALMMPPGIAYGAGAALTILGLVRGRQAWRVIRYQRNMRKLPTYLLRANKIPLSQRKLFLGKGFRWTQKHTQRLRDTLRPEVQHYVEP
;
A
#
# COMPACT_ATOMS: atom_id res chain seq x y z
N MET A 1 13.17 3.39 -0.72
CA MET A 1 12.24 4.00 -1.70
C MET A 1 12.51 3.35 -3.04
N SER A 2 11.52 2.74 -3.71
CA SER A 2 11.72 2.05 -4.98
C SER A 2 12.10 3.03 -6.10
N ARG A 3 13.16 2.70 -6.83
CA ARG A 3 13.81 3.47 -7.91
C ARG A 3 13.02 3.46 -9.24
N HIS A 4 11.69 3.44 -9.17
CA HIS A 4 10.85 3.47 -10.37
C HIS A 4 10.30 4.88 -10.56
N PRO A 5 10.49 5.50 -11.74
CA PRO A 5 10.02 6.86 -12.00
C PRO A 5 8.49 6.98 -11.99
N ILE A 6 7.77 5.86 -12.03
CA ILE A 6 6.29 5.79 -12.05
C ILE A 6 5.81 4.92 -10.88
N GLU A 7 5.01 5.51 -9.98
CA GLU A 7 4.34 4.79 -8.88
C GLU A 7 3.07 4.05 -9.39
N ALA A 8 3.14 2.74 -9.65
CA ALA A 8 1.97 1.93 -10.03
C ALA A 8 1.17 1.44 -8.81
N LEU A 9 0.54 2.35 -8.05
CA LEU A 9 -0.19 2.07 -6.80
C LEU A 9 -1.69 1.75 -6.99
N LEU A 10 -2.24 2.02 -8.16
CA LEU A 10 -3.65 1.76 -8.52
C LEU A 10 -3.89 0.37 -9.13
N ARG A 11 -2.86 -0.48 -9.15
CA ARG A 11 -2.97 -1.87 -9.63
C ARG A 11 -3.85 -2.74 -8.71
N PRO A 12 -4.48 -3.81 -9.21
CA PRO A 12 -5.13 -4.79 -8.34
C PRO A 12 -4.10 -5.38 -7.35
N PRO A 13 -4.50 -5.65 -6.08
CA PRO A 13 -3.59 -6.13 -5.02
C PRO A 13 -3.26 -7.62 -5.18
N VAL A 14 -2.64 -7.99 -6.30
CA VAL A 14 -2.29 -9.38 -6.66
C VAL A 14 -1.26 -9.99 -5.70
N GLU A 15 -0.54 -9.18 -4.92
CA GLU A 15 0.39 -9.64 -3.90
C GLU A 15 -0.31 -10.42 -2.78
N LEU A 16 -1.62 -10.22 -2.59
CA LEU A 16 -2.44 -11.03 -1.68
C LEU A 16 -2.49 -12.50 -2.10
N TRP A 17 -2.50 -12.81 -3.41
CA TRP A 17 -2.46 -14.19 -3.88
C TRP A 17 -1.14 -14.86 -3.52
N SER A 18 -0.01 -14.20 -3.85
CA SER A 18 1.31 -14.72 -3.49
C SER A 18 1.51 -14.84 -1.97
N MET A 19 0.98 -13.89 -1.20
CA MET A 19 0.96 -13.95 0.26
C MET A 19 0.18 -15.17 0.75
N SER A 20 -1.03 -15.38 0.24
CA SER A 20 -1.93 -16.46 0.67
C SER A 20 -1.34 -17.83 0.33
N VAL A 21 -0.80 -17.98 -0.87
CA VAL A 21 -0.11 -19.22 -1.29
C VAL A 21 1.13 -19.46 -0.43
N ALA A 22 1.95 -18.43 -0.18
CA ALA A 22 3.14 -18.59 0.66
C ALA A 22 2.78 -19.03 2.10
N PHE A 23 1.73 -18.46 2.69
CA PHE A 23 1.27 -18.88 4.01
C PHE A 23 0.64 -20.27 4.01
N ALA A 24 -0.14 -20.61 2.98
CA ALA A 24 -0.70 -21.95 2.84
C ALA A 24 0.41 -23.00 2.74
N THR A 25 1.41 -22.77 1.89
CA THR A 25 2.57 -23.67 1.75
C THR A 25 3.40 -23.74 3.04
N ALA A 26 3.58 -22.61 3.74
CA ALA A 26 4.25 -22.60 5.04
C ALA A 26 3.49 -23.44 6.08
N ALA A 27 2.16 -23.33 6.13
CA ALA A 27 1.32 -24.11 7.03
C ALA A 27 1.38 -25.61 6.71
N ILE A 28 1.35 -25.99 5.43
CA ILE A 28 1.51 -27.38 5.00
C ILE A 28 2.90 -27.90 5.39
N ALA A 29 3.96 -27.10 5.20
CA ALA A 29 5.31 -27.50 5.58
C ALA A 29 5.45 -27.79 7.08
N VAL A 30 4.72 -27.07 7.94
CA VAL A 30 4.78 -27.27 9.40
C VAL A 30 3.86 -28.40 9.86
N LEU A 31 2.63 -28.48 9.33
CA LEU A 31 1.60 -29.41 9.81
C LEU A 31 1.66 -30.79 9.14
N ALA A 32 2.09 -30.83 7.87
CA ALA A 32 2.18 -32.05 7.08
C ALA A 32 3.49 -32.11 6.27
N PRO A 33 4.68 -32.19 6.92
CA PRO A 33 5.97 -32.31 6.24
C PRO A 33 6.03 -33.48 5.24
N TRP A 34 5.33 -34.57 5.55
CA TRP A 34 5.22 -35.75 4.70
C TRP A 34 4.57 -35.46 3.34
N ALA A 35 3.62 -34.51 3.29
CA ALA A 35 2.95 -34.11 2.05
C ALA A 35 3.90 -33.39 1.09
N LEU A 36 4.97 -32.78 1.62
CA LEU A 36 6.03 -32.15 0.84
C LEU A 36 7.26 -33.05 0.65
N MET A 37 7.19 -34.30 1.14
CA MET A 37 8.32 -35.25 1.14
C MET A 37 9.60 -34.65 1.77
N MET A 38 9.44 -33.79 2.79
CA MET A 38 10.57 -33.11 3.45
C MET A 38 10.86 -33.72 4.83
N PRO A 39 12.15 -33.93 5.18
CA PRO A 39 12.54 -34.20 6.56
C PRO A 39 12.09 -33.06 7.49
N PRO A 40 11.63 -33.36 8.73
CA PRO A 40 11.05 -32.36 9.62
C PRO A 40 11.93 -31.12 9.85
N GLY A 41 13.26 -31.30 9.99
CA GLY A 41 14.19 -30.18 10.17
C GLY A 41 14.22 -29.19 9.00
N ILE A 42 14.15 -29.70 7.76
CA ILE A 42 14.12 -28.87 6.55
C ILE A 42 12.74 -28.22 6.40
N ALA A 43 11.69 -28.94 6.77
CA ALA A 43 10.31 -28.47 6.68
C ALA A 43 10.07 -27.23 7.56
N TYR A 44 10.61 -27.20 8.79
CA TYR A 44 10.55 -26.01 9.65
C TYR A 44 11.33 -24.83 9.06
N GLY A 45 12.52 -25.07 8.50
CA GLY A 45 13.31 -24.02 7.83
C GLY A 45 12.60 -23.42 6.62
N ALA A 46 12.04 -24.28 5.76
CA ALA A 46 11.24 -23.87 4.60
C ALA A 46 9.98 -23.11 5.02
N GLY A 47 9.27 -23.61 6.04
CA GLY A 47 8.08 -22.97 6.61
C GLY A 47 8.39 -21.56 7.14
N ALA A 48 9.50 -21.39 7.87
CA ALA A 48 9.95 -20.08 8.35
C ALA A 48 10.26 -19.11 7.19
N ALA A 49 11.00 -19.57 6.17
CA ALA A 49 11.34 -18.76 5.01
C ALA A 49 10.08 -18.32 4.22
N LEU A 50 9.15 -19.25 4.00
CA LEU A 50 7.87 -18.96 3.33
C LEU A 50 6.99 -18.01 4.14
N THR A 51 6.98 -18.14 5.47
CA THR A 51 6.28 -17.22 6.37
C THR A 51 6.85 -15.80 6.26
N ILE A 52 8.18 -15.65 6.26
CA ILE A 52 8.85 -14.35 6.09
C ILE A 52 8.48 -13.74 4.73
N LEU A 53 8.50 -14.55 3.66
CA LEU A 53 8.10 -14.11 2.33
C LEU A 53 6.63 -13.66 2.30
N GLY A 54 5.74 -14.42 2.93
CA GLY A 54 4.33 -14.09 3.10
C GLY A 54 4.14 -12.73 3.79
N LEU A 55 4.86 -12.49 4.89
CA LEU A 55 4.81 -11.20 5.60
C LEU A 55 5.31 -10.02 4.75
N VAL A 56 6.38 -10.21 3.97
CA VAL A 56 6.89 -9.18 3.06
C VAL A 56 5.87 -8.86 1.97
N ARG A 57 5.27 -9.88 1.35
CA ARG A 57 4.21 -9.72 0.33
C ARG A 57 2.95 -9.09 0.92
N GLY A 58 2.57 -9.46 2.14
CA GLY A 58 1.46 -8.86 2.86
C GLY A 58 1.66 -7.38 3.15
N ARG A 59 2.88 -6.97 3.55
CA ARG A 59 3.21 -5.54 3.70
C ARG A 59 3.11 -4.75 2.38
N GLN A 60 3.47 -5.37 1.26
CA GLN A 60 3.33 -4.76 -0.07
C GLN A 60 1.85 -4.60 -0.43
N ALA A 61 1.05 -5.65 -0.28
CA ALA A 61 -0.40 -5.62 -0.51
C ALA A 61 -1.08 -4.55 0.37
N TRP A 62 -0.74 -4.51 1.66
CA TRP A 62 -1.32 -3.55 2.60
C TRP A 62 -1.03 -2.11 2.22
N ARG A 63 0.15 -1.81 1.65
CA ARG A 63 0.48 -0.48 1.13
C ARG A 63 -0.44 -0.07 -0.02
N VAL A 64 -0.72 -0.99 -0.95
CA VAL A 64 -1.61 -0.76 -2.10
C VAL A 64 -3.05 -0.53 -1.61
N ILE A 65 -3.56 -1.40 -0.76
CA ILE A 65 -4.92 -1.29 -0.20
C ILE A 65 -5.09 -0.01 0.60
N ARG A 66 -4.11 0.33 1.45
CA ARG A 66 -4.14 1.57 2.24
C ARG A 66 -4.11 2.80 1.36
N TYR A 67 -3.38 2.76 0.24
CA TYR A 67 -3.38 3.85 -0.74
C TYR A 67 -4.76 3.99 -1.38
N GLN A 68 -5.31 2.89 -1.92
CA GLN A 68 -6.62 2.87 -2.58
C GLN A 68 -7.74 3.37 -1.64
N ARG A 69 -7.79 2.88 -0.40
CA ARG A 69 -8.78 3.31 0.60
C ARG A 69 -8.66 4.79 0.99
N ASN A 70 -7.45 5.33 1.00
CA ASN A 70 -7.22 6.73 1.38
C ASN A 70 -7.35 7.71 0.22
N MET A 71 -7.61 7.28 -1.02
CA MET A 71 -7.74 8.22 -2.14
C MET A 71 -8.90 9.19 -1.98
N ARG A 72 -9.99 8.75 -1.35
CA ARG A 72 -11.17 9.59 -1.07
C ARG A 72 -11.06 10.36 0.24
N LYS A 73 -10.10 10.01 1.10
CA LYS A 73 -9.98 10.59 2.44
C LYS A 73 -9.02 11.78 2.43
N LEU A 74 -9.58 12.99 2.44
CA LEU A 74 -8.78 14.21 2.60
C LEU A 74 -8.28 14.33 4.04
N PRO A 75 -7.00 14.65 4.30
CA PRO A 75 -6.53 14.93 5.65
C PRO A 75 -7.22 16.18 6.20
N THR A 76 -7.81 16.06 7.40
CA THR A 76 -8.45 17.19 8.07
C THR A 76 -7.39 18.21 8.49
N TYR A 77 -7.54 19.45 8.03
CA TYR A 77 -6.70 20.55 8.47
C TYR A 77 -7.44 21.40 9.51
N LEU A 78 -6.88 21.44 10.72
CA LEU A 78 -7.39 22.24 11.83
C LEU A 78 -6.32 23.24 12.26
N LEU A 79 -6.71 24.50 12.47
CA LEU A 79 -5.85 25.57 12.96
C LEU A 79 -6.59 26.35 14.04
N ARG A 80 -5.91 26.62 15.16
CA ARG A 80 -6.47 27.46 16.24
C ARG A 80 -6.48 28.92 15.79
N ALA A 81 -7.48 29.69 16.22
CA ALA A 81 -7.64 31.10 15.83
C ALA A 81 -6.38 31.95 16.11
N ASN A 82 -5.74 31.74 17.26
CA ASN A 82 -4.51 32.44 17.64
C ASN A 82 -3.25 32.03 16.84
N LYS A 83 -3.33 30.99 16.00
CA LYS A 83 -2.26 30.56 15.10
C LYS A 83 -2.52 30.95 13.65
N ILE A 84 -3.63 31.63 13.36
CA ILE A 84 -3.92 32.16 12.03
C ILE A 84 -2.94 33.31 11.76
N PRO A 85 -2.08 33.23 10.72
CA PRO A 85 -1.16 34.31 10.40
C PRO A 85 -1.96 35.52 9.88
N LEU A 86 -1.75 36.66 10.52
CA LEU A 86 -2.40 37.93 10.17
C LEU A 86 -1.47 38.75 9.28
N SER A 87 -1.99 39.28 8.17
CA SER A 87 -1.28 40.23 7.32
C SER A 87 -2.26 41.27 6.77
N GLN A 88 -1.86 42.55 6.79
CA GLN A 88 -2.68 43.64 6.24
C GLN A 88 -2.73 43.64 4.71
N ARG A 89 -1.87 42.85 4.04
CA ARG A 89 -1.77 42.78 2.58
C ARG A 89 -2.24 41.46 1.98
N LYS A 90 -2.31 40.39 2.77
CA LYS A 90 -2.60 39.02 2.29
C LYS A 90 -3.51 38.29 3.27
N LEU A 91 -4.57 37.68 2.74
CA LEU A 91 -5.47 36.81 3.51
C LEU A 91 -4.92 35.38 3.55
N PHE A 92 -4.91 34.77 4.74
CA PHE A 92 -4.59 33.36 4.89
C PHE A 92 -5.80 32.50 4.50
N LEU A 93 -5.68 31.73 3.42
CA LEU A 93 -6.76 30.87 2.90
C LEU A 93 -6.71 29.43 3.42
N GLY A 94 -5.54 28.97 3.88
CA GLY A 94 -5.36 27.59 4.38
C GLY A 94 -4.06 26.94 3.91
N LYS A 95 -3.96 25.62 4.10
CA LYS A 95 -2.82 24.82 3.64
C LYS A 95 -3.01 24.43 2.17
N GLY A 96 -2.17 25.01 1.31
CA GLY A 96 -1.85 24.43 0.02
C GLY A 96 -0.76 23.37 0.16
N PHE A 97 -0.44 22.70 -0.96
CA PHE A 97 0.75 21.88 -1.09
C PHE A 97 1.50 22.27 -2.35
N ARG A 98 2.83 22.11 -2.34
CA ARG A 98 3.64 22.32 -3.53
C ARG A 98 3.33 21.22 -4.52
N TRP A 99 2.78 21.58 -5.68
CA TRP A 99 2.58 20.62 -6.76
C TRP A 99 3.93 20.13 -7.29
N THR A 100 4.07 18.83 -7.47
CA THR A 100 5.29 18.18 -7.97
C THR A 100 4.92 17.15 -9.03
N GLN A 101 5.90 16.64 -9.77
CA GLN A 101 5.70 15.61 -10.81
C GLN A 101 4.87 14.42 -10.31
N LYS A 102 5.10 14.00 -9.06
CA LYS A 102 4.34 12.92 -8.40
C LYS A 102 2.83 13.20 -8.33
N HIS A 103 2.43 14.44 -8.10
CA HIS A 103 1.03 14.85 -8.06
C HIS A 103 0.40 14.80 -9.44
N THR A 104 1.11 15.27 -10.48
CA THR A 104 0.68 15.14 -11.88
C THR A 104 0.50 13.68 -12.27
N GLN A 105 1.44 12.82 -11.88
CA GLN A 105 1.36 11.39 -12.17
C GLN A 105 0.11 10.77 -11.54
N ARG A 106 -0.11 10.99 -10.23
CA ARG A 106 -1.27 10.45 -9.52
C ARG A 106 -2.60 10.95 -10.07
N LEU A 107 -2.68 12.23 -10.43
CA LEU A 107 -3.87 12.80 -11.06
C LEU A 107 -4.14 12.11 -12.42
N ARG A 108 -3.10 11.92 -13.23
CA ARG A 108 -3.25 11.24 -14.52
C ARG A 108 -3.64 9.78 -14.36
N ASP A 109 -3.10 9.10 -13.34
CA ASP A 109 -3.45 7.72 -13.03
C ASP A 109 -4.94 7.59 -12.64
N THR A 110 -5.51 8.57 -11.93
CA THR A 110 -6.94 8.58 -11.55
C THR A 110 -7.92 8.79 -12.71
N LEU A 111 -7.46 9.32 -13.85
CA LEU A 111 -8.30 9.56 -15.03
C LEU A 111 -8.52 8.31 -15.88
N ARG A 112 -7.86 7.19 -15.58
CA ARG A 112 -8.00 5.96 -16.36
C ARG A 112 -9.35 5.28 -16.04
N PRO A 113 -10.11 4.81 -17.05
CA PRO A 113 -11.43 4.21 -16.83
C PRO A 113 -11.37 2.94 -15.96
N GLU A 114 -10.29 2.17 -16.08
CA GLU A 114 -10.05 0.93 -15.32
C GLU A 114 -10.07 1.12 -13.79
N VAL A 115 -9.79 2.34 -13.32
CA VAL A 115 -9.63 2.66 -11.89
C VAL A 115 -10.65 3.67 -11.37
N GLN A 116 -11.57 4.12 -12.23
CA GLN A 116 -12.64 5.07 -11.87
C GLN A 116 -13.46 4.59 -10.69
N HIS A 117 -13.71 3.29 -10.58
CA HIS A 117 -14.44 2.70 -9.44
C HIS A 117 -13.78 3.00 -8.07
N TYR A 118 -12.46 3.25 -8.01
CA TYR A 118 -11.82 3.63 -6.75
C TYR A 118 -12.02 5.12 -6.41
N VAL A 119 -12.35 5.95 -7.38
CA VAL A 119 -12.52 7.41 -7.24
C VAL A 119 -13.99 7.79 -7.13
N GLU A 120 -14.85 7.22 -7.97
CA GLU A 120 -16.28 7.51 -8.06
C GLU A 120 -17.11 6.65 -7.09
N PRO A 121 -18.07 7.23 -6.34
CA PRO A 121 -18.91 6.51 -5.39
C PRO A 121 -19.85 5.51 -6.03
#